data_AF-A0A965P1R4-F1
#
_entry.id   AF-A0A965P1R4-F1
#
_cell.length_a   1.000
_cell.length_b   1.000
_cell.length_c   1.000
_cell.angle_alpha   90.00
_cell.angle_beta   90.00
_cell.angle_gamma   90.00
#
_symmetry.space_group_name_H-M   'P 1'
#
loop_
_entity.id
_entity.type
_entity.pdbx_description
1 polymer ?
#
loop_
_entity_poly.entity_id
_entity_poly.type
_entity_poly.pdbx_seq_one_letter_code
_entity_poly.pdbx_strand_id
1 'polypeptide(L)'
;MDELAKAPVLVQCAACRSPFAEQINERMRRGAPDTQISQWLKDNDAYISRITLGLHKREHLTDEFQTAKKKAVAAFKKQQGTIKAKGDLAQLVRDQVIRMVDDGFLMPTLAEGLRAQEMIDRRVEKSADRELSVTLAGILGGGPVVQMIEMEAEEITDGKDASLDA
;
A
#
# COMPACT_ATOMS: atom_id res chain seq x y z
N MET A 1 9.09 -3.19 25.84
CA MET A 1 8.74 -2.28 24.73
C MET A 1 9.82 -2.19 23.64
N ASP A 2 11.07 -2.64 23.89
CA ASP A 2 12.21 -2.42 22.97
C ASP A 2 12.47 -3.51 21.90
N GLU A 3 11.83 -4.68 22.00
CA GLU A 3 12.13 -5.81 21.09
C GLU A 3 11.50 -5.65 19.69
N LEU A 4 10.39 -4.91 19.56
CA LEU A 4 9.68 -4.70 18.30
C LEU A 4 10.35 -3.66 17.40
N ALA A 5 11.10 -2.71 17.98
CA ALA A 5 11.86 -1.70 17.23
C ALA A 5 13.04 -2.30 16.44
N LYS A 6 13.50 -3.50 16.81
CA LYS A 6 14.58 -4.21 16.09
C LYS A 6 14.10 -4.91 14.82
N ALA A 7 12.80 -5.22 14.67
CA ALA A 7 12.29 -6.01 13.56
C ALA A 7 12.64 -5.49 12.13
N PRO A 8 12.54 -4.18 11.82
CA PRO A 8 12.98 -3.67 10.50
C PRO A 8 14.52 -3.53 10.38
N VAL A 9 15.24 -3.48 11.50
CA VAL A 9 16.71 -3.33 11.55
C VAL A 9 17.42 -4.67 11.36
N LEU A 10 16.77 -5.79 11.70
CA LEU A 10 17.33 -7.14 11.56
C LEU A 10 17.47 -7.63 10.10
N VAL A 11 17.12 -6.83 9.08
CA VAL A 11 17.16 -7.28 7.67
C VAL A 11 17.99 -6.37 6.78
N GLN A 12 18.81 -5.45 7.31
CA GLN A 12 19.59 -4.54 6.45
C GLN A 12 20.91 -5.12 5.89
N CYS A 13 21.33 -6.31 6.31
CA CYS A 13 22.54 -6.92 5.77
C CYS A 13 22.34 -7.40 4.32
N ALA A 14 23.31 -7.11 3.46
CA ALA A 14 23.32 -7.55 2.06
C ALA A 14 23.25 -9.08 1.91
N ALA A 15 23.88 -9.84 2.81
CA ALA A 15 23.81 -11.29 2.81
C ALA A 15 22.42 -11.83 3.21
N CYS A 16 21.72 -11.16 4.14
CA CYS A 16 20.34 -11.52 4.52
C CYS A 16 19.31 -11.21 3.42
N ARG A 17 19.56 -10.17 2.61
CA ARG A 17 18.67 -9.74 1.51
C ARG A 17 18.96 -10.43 0.19
N SER A 18 20.11 -11.11 0.08
CA SER A 18 20.50 -11.81 -1.14
C SER A 18 19.50 -12.92 -1.49
N PRO A 19 19.21 -13.16 -2.79
CA PRO A 19 18.44 -14.33 -3.22
C PRO A 19 19.11 -15.64 -2.80
N PHE A 20 20.43 -15.60 -2.55
CA PHE A 20 21.23 -16.75 -2.12
C PHE A 20 21.38 -16.87 -0.60
N ALA A 21 20.60 -16.14 0.21
CA ALA A 21 20.77 -16.08 1.66
C ALA A 21 20.84 -17.46 2.35
N GLU A 22 20.00 -18.41 1.94
CA GLU A 22 19.99 -19.77 2.51
C GLU A 22 21.28 -20.53 2.18
N GLN A 23 21.75 -20.43 0.94
CA GLN A 23 22.98 -21.08 0.47
C GLN A 23 24.22 -20.46 1.11
N ILE A 24 24.23 -19.14 1.30
CA ILE A 24 25.28 -18.43 2.04
C ILE A 24 25.33 -18.95 3.48
N ASN A 25 24.18 -19.00 4.18
CA ASN A 25 24.10 -19.47 5.55
C ASN A 25 24.55 -20.93 5.69
N GLU A 26 24.16 -21.79 4.74
CA GLU A 26 24.57 -23.19 4.73
C GLU A 26 26.09 -23.33 4.54
N ARG A 27 26.68 -22.63 3.57
CA ARG A 27 28.14 -22.65 3.34
C ARG A 27 28.91 -22.13 4.54
N MET A 28 28.41 -21.08 5.20
CA MET A 28 29.01 -20.56 6.43
C MET A 28 28.94 -21.56 7.58
N ARG A 29 27.81 -22.27 7.76
CA ARG A 29 27.66 -23.32 8.78
C ARG A 29 28.57 -24.52 8.51
N ARG A 30 28.81 -24.85 7.24
CA ARG A 30 29.78 -25.87 6.81
C ARG A 30 31.24 -25.43 7.00
N GLY A 31 31.49 -24.21 7.47
CA GLY A 31 32.84 -23.71 7.74
C GLY A 31 33.60 -23.25 6.49
N ALA A 32 32.93 -23.01 5.36
CA ALA A 32 33.60 -22.48 4.17
C ALA A 32 34.20 -21.09 4.46
N PRO A 33 35.41 -20.79 3.97
CA PRO A 33 36.05 -19.49 4.18
C PRO A 33 35.33 -18.39 3.39
N ASP A 34 35.28 -17.18 3.96
CA ASP A 34 34.59 -16.02 3.36
C ASP A 34 35.11 -15.68 1.96
N THR A 35 36.38 -15.98 1.67
CA THR A 35 36.99 -15.84 0.34
C THR A 35 36.31 -16.72 -0.71
N GLN A 36 36.05 -17.99 -0.40
CA GLN A 36 35.38 -18.92 -1.30
C GLN A 36 33.91 -18.55 -1.51
N ILE A 37 33.23 -18.09 -0.46
CA ILE A 37 31.84 -17.64 -0.55
C ILE A 37 31.73 -16.37 -1.40
N SER A 38 32.62 -15.39 -1.19
CA SER A 38 32.66 -14.15 -1.98
C SER A 38 32.96 -14.43 -3.45
N GLN A 39 33.88 -15.34 -3.75
CA GLN A 39 34.17 -15.75 -5.13
C GLN A 39 32.96 -16.46 -5.77
N TRP A 40 32.36 -17.42 -5.08
CA TRP A 40 31.17 -18.09 -5.57
C TRP A 40 30.01 -17.11 -5.84
N LEU A 41 29.82 -16.13 -4.95
CA LEU A 41 28.82 -15.07 -5.14
C LEU A 41 29.12 -14.18 -6.35
N LYS A 42 30.40 -13.91 -6.62
CA LYS A 42 30.83 -13.19 -7.82
C LYS A 42 30.51 -14.00 -9.08
N ASP A 43 30.70 -15.31 -9.05
CA ASP A 43 30.41 -16.21 -10.18
C ASP A 43 28.90 -16.32 -10.47
N ASN A 44 28.04 -15.97 -9.50
CA ASN A 44 26.58 -15.98 -9.60
C ASN A 44 25.98 -14.56 -9.70
N ASP A 45 26.79 -13.57 -10.12
CA ASP A 45 26.38 -12.17 -10.34
C ASP A 45 25.77 -11.48 -9.10
N ALA A 46 26.13 -11.93 -7.90
CA ALA A 46 25.62 -11.41 -6.63
C ALA A 46 26.77 -11.08 -5.67
N TYR A 47 27.74 -10.30 -6.13
CA TYR A 47 28.95 -10.00 -5.37
C TYR A 47 28.65 -9.39 -3.99
N ILE A 48 29.18 -10.03 -2.94
CA ILE A 48 29.16 -9.52 -1.56
C ILE A 48 30.59 -9.54 -1.04
N SER A 49 30.98 -8.43 -0.40
CA SER A 49 32.33 -8.28 0.15
C SER A 49 32.59 -9.27 1.29
N ARG A 50 33.83 -9.72 1.42
CA ARG A 50 34.29 -10.57 2.53
C ARG A 50 34.01 -9.95 3.91
N ILE A 51 34.13 -8.63 4.02
CA ILE A 51 33.87 -7.89 5.26
C ILE A 51 32.40 -8.02 5.66
N THR A 52 31.50 -7.84 4.69
CA THR A 52 30.05 -7.98 4.90
C THR A 52 29.66 -9.41 5.27
N LEU A 53 30.28 -10.42 4.65
CA LEU A 53 30.09 -11.82 5.00
C LEU A 53 30.56 -12.13 6.43
N GLY A 54 31.71 -11.59 6.84
CA GLY A 54 32.23 -11.73 8.20
C GLY A 54 31.34 -11.07 9.26
N LEU A 55 30.79 -9.88 8.97
CA LEU A 55 29.79 -9.22 9.83
C LEU A 55 28.52 -10.07 9.95
N HIS A 56 27.99 -10.54 8.83
CA HIS A 56 26.82 -11.41 8.79
C HIS A 56 27.01 -12.68 9.64
N LYS A 57 28.18 -13.31 9.54
CA LYS A 57 28.51 -14.51 10.32
C LYS A 57 28.49 -14.24 11.83
N ARG A 58 28.99 -13.08 12.28
CA ARG A 58 29.05 -12.72 13.71
C ARG A 58 27.70 -12.28 14.28
N GLU A 59 26.94 -11.51 13.51
CA GLU A 59 25.77 -10.81 14.04
C GLU A 59 24.47 -11.58 13.77
N HIS A 60 24.38 -12.27 12.62
CA HIS A 60 23.11 -12.79 12.11
C HIS A 60 23.03 -14.33 12.09
N LEU A 61 24.17 -15.01 12.21
CA LEU A 61 24.19 -16.47 12.28
C LEU A 61 23.96 -17.02 13.70
N THR A 62 23.78 -16.14 14.69
CA THR A 62 23.54 -16.50 16.10
C THR A 62 22.13 -17.05 16.32
N ASP A 63 21.97 -17.91 17.33
CA ASP A 63 20.68 -18.51 17.67
C ASP A 63 19.66 -17.48 18.17
N GLU A 64 20.12 -16.46 18.89
CA GLU A 64 19.30 -15.32 19.32
C GLU A 64 18.69 -14.57 18.13
N PHE A 65 19.49 -14.31 17.09
CA PHE A 65 19.00 -13.63 15.90
C PHE A 65 18.01 -14.49 15.11
N GLN A 66 18.27 -15.79 14.97
CA GLN A 66 17.37 -16.70 14.27
C GLN A 66 16.03 -16.87 15.00
N THR A 67 16.04 -16.94 16.33
CA THR A 67 14.81 -17.00 17.13
C THR A 67 14.01 -15.69 17.04
N ALA A 68 14.69 -14.54 17.12
CA ALA A 68 14.07 -13.23 16.91
C ALA A 68 13.44 -13.10 15.51
N LYS A 69 14.16 -13.53 14.46
CA LYS A 69 13.66 -13.55 13.08
C LYS A 69 12.42 -14.42 12.94
N LYS A 70 12.42 -15.63 13.50
CA LYS A 70 11.26 -16.54 13.48
C LYS A 70 10.05 -15.93 14.18
N LYS A 71 10.24 -15.31 15.35
CA LYS A 71 9.18 -14.60 16.08
C LYS A 71 8.62 -13.43 15.27
N ALA A 72 9.48 -12.61 14.66
CA ALA A 72 9.07 -11.49 13.81
C ALA A 72 8.25 -11.97 12.60
N VAL A 73 8.72 -12.99 11.87
CA VAL A 73 7.99 -13.57 10.73
C VAL A 73 6.64 -14.14 11.17
N ALA A 74 6.58 -14.82 12.32
CA ALA A 74 5.33 -15.34 12.85
C ALA A 74 4.34 -14.22 13.22
N ALA A 75 4.82 -13.13 13.83
CA ALA A 75 4.01 -11.95 14.13
C ALA A 75 3.49 -11.28 12.84
N PHE A 76 4.35 -11.12 11.83
CA PHE A 76 3.96 -10.58 10.52
C PHE A 76 2.92 -11.45 9.82
N LYS A 77 3.07 -12.78 9.81
CA LYS A 77 2.08 -13.69 9.23
C LYS A 77 0.73 -13.61 9.94
N LYS A 78 0.72 -13.49 11.27
CA LYS A 78 -0.51 -13.26 12.04
C LYS A 78 -1.17 -11.93 11.66
N GLN A 79 -0.39 -10.87 11.53
CA GLN A 79 -0.88 -9.55 11.09
C GLN A 79 -1.43 -9.59 9.66
N GLN A 80 -0.76 -10.25 8.71
CA GLN A 80 -1.26 -10.44 7.35
C GLN A 80 -2.59 -11.18 7.32
N GLY A 81 -2.76 -12.21 8.15
CA GLY A 81 -4.03 -12.94 8.26
C GLY A 81 -5.18 -12.11 8.87
N THR A 82 -4.86 -11.17 9.75
CA THR A 82 -5.85 -10.21 10.30
C THR A 82 -6.14 -9.05 9.36
N ILE A 83 -5.26 -8.76 8.39
CA ILE A 83 -5.54 -7.83 7.30
C ILE A 83 -6.44 -8.58 6.28
N LYS A 84 -7.70 -8.79 6.67
CA LYS A 84 -8.79 -9.09 5.72
C LYS A 84 -9.21 -7.78 5.07
N ALA A 85 -8.31 -7.20 4.28
CA ALA A 85 -8.59 -6.05 3.44
C ALA A 85 -9.49 -6.47 2.28
N LYS A 86 -10.80 -6.58 2.53
CA LYS A 86 -11.81 -6.54 1.46
C LYS A 86 -12.10 -5.07 1.20
N GLY A 87 -11.17 -4.36 0.57
CA GLY A 87 -11.31 -2.93 0.31
C GLY A 87 -10.13 -2.40 -0.49
N ASP A 88 -10.39 -1.36 -1.27
CA ASP A 88 -9.36 -0.60 -1.97
C ASP A 88 -8.32 -0.12 -0.95
N LEU A 89 -7.02 -0.19 -1.31
CA LEU A 89 -5.93 0.33 -0.49
C LEU A 89 -6.19 1.77 -0.06
N ALA A 90 -6.84 2.56 -0.93
CA ALA A 90 -7.23 3.92 -0.64
C ALA A 90 -8.22 4.04 0.55
N GLN A 91 -9.17 3.11 0.68
CA GLN A 91 -10.10 3.06 1.81
C GLN A 91 -9.37 2.73 3.10
N LEU A 92 -8.47 1.74 3.05
CA LEU A 92 -7.67 1.33 4.21
C LEU A 92 -6.80 2.46 4.76
N VAL A 93 -6.11 3.18 3.87
CA VAL A 93 -5.28 4.32 4.26
C VAL A 93 -6.15 5.45 4.83
N ARG A 94 -7.31 5.72 4.22
CA ARG A 94 -8.26 6.72 4.72
C ARG A 94 -8.73 6.38 6.13
N ASP A 95 -9.19 5.15 6.35
CA ASP A 95 -9.71 4.71 7.65
C ASP A 95 -8.62 4.75 8.74
N GLN A 96 -7.38 4.39 8.38
CA GLN A 96 -6.25 4.47 9.30
C GLN A 96 -5.91 5.92 9.66
N VAL A 97 -5.89 6.85 8.69
CA VAL A 97 -5.62 8.26 8.94
C VAL A 97 -6.73 8.89 9.79
N ILE A 98 -8.00 8.58 9.51
CA ILE A 98 -9.14 9.04 10.32
C ILE A 98 -8.96 8.59 11.77
N ARG A 99 -8.67 7.31 12.03
CA ARG A 99 -8.39 6.82 13.38
C ARG A 99 -7.25 7.56 14.07
N MET A 100 -6.16 7.84 13.34
CA MET A 100 -5.03 8.58 13.91
C MET A 100 -5.38 10.03 14.26
N VAL A 101 -6.30 10.66 13.52
CA VAL A 101 -6.84 11.99 13.85
C VAL A 101 -7.75 11.92 15.07
N ASP A 102 -8.66 10.95 15.11
CA ASP A 102 -9.61 10.75 16.22
C ASP A 102 -8.89 10.43 17.53
N ASP A 103 -7.84 9.60 17.48
CA ASP A 103 -6.99 9.25 18.61
C ASP A 103 -6.07 10.41 19.05
N GLY A 104 -6.08 11.53 18.32
CA GLY A 104 -5.25 12.72 18.59
C GLY A 104 -3.76 12.53 18.31
N PHE A 105 -3.37 11.41 17.69
CA PHE A 105 -1.99 11.14 17.29
C PHE A 105 -1.55 12.03 16.11
N LEU A 106 -2.50 12.35 15.23
CA LEU A 106 -2.31 13.28 14.12
C LEU A 106 -3.14 14.54 14.37
N MET A 107 -2.48 15.67 14.55
CA MET A 107 -3.15 16.97 14.66
C MET A 107 -2.98 17.72 13.34
N PRO A 108 -3.97 17.66 12.42
CA PRO A 108 -3.86 18.34 11.14
C PRO A 108 -3.79 19.84 11.36
N THR A 109 -2.88 20.49 10.64
CA THR A 109 -2.73 21.94 10.70
C THR A 109 -3.65 22.64 9.70
N LEU A 110 -3.97 23.92 9.96
CA LEU A 110 -4.76 24.73 9.02
C LEU A 110 -4.12 24.81 7.62
N ALA A 111 -2.79 24.81 7.55
CA ALA A 111 -2.05 24.82 6.28
C ALA A 111 -2.24 23.52 5.48
N GLU A 112 -2.28 22.37 6.15
CA GLU A 112 -2.53 21.08 5.50
C GLU A 112 -3.98 20.97 5.03
N GLY A 113 -4.93 21.49 5.81
CA GLY A 113 -6.35 21.56 5.41
C GLY A 113 -6.57 22.39 4.16
N LEU A 114 -5.97 23.59 4.09
CA LEU A 114 -6.07 24.46 2.91
C LEU A 114 -5.43 23.83 1.66
N ARG A 115 -4.29 23.14 1.81
CA ARG A 115 -3.68 22.40 0.70
C ARG A 115 -4.52 21.22 0.24
N ALA A 116 -5.13 20.49 1.17
CA ALA A 116 -6.03 19.38 0.84
C ALA A 116 -7.25 19.88 0.07
N GLN A 117 -7.82 21.02 0.49
CA GLN A 117 -8.93 21.68 -0.21
C GLN A 117 -8.51 22.10 -1.63
N GLU A 118 -7.38 22.78 -1.79
CA GLU A 118 -6.87 23.18 -3.11
C GLU A 118 -6.67 21.96 -4.04
N MET A 119 -6.19 20.84 -3.50
CA MET A 119 -6.06 19.60 -4.27
C MET A 119 -7.40 18.98 -4.67
N ILE A 120 -8.44 19.10 -3.84
CA ILE A 120 -9.79 18.64 -4.16
C ILE A 120 -10.38 19.52 -5.26
N ASP A 121 -10.29 20.84 -5.11
CA ASP A 121 -10.83 21.81 -6.06
C ASP A 121 -10.21 21.60 -7.45
N ARG A 122 -8.88 21.47 -7.53
CA ARG A 122 -8.17 21.14 -8.80
C ARG A 122 -8.60 19.82 -9.42
N ARG A 123 -9.03 18.83 -8.62
CA ARG A 123 -9.54 17.56 -9.14
C ARG A 123 -10.95 17.71 -9.68
N VAL A 124 -11.81 18.47 -9.00
CA VAL A 124 -13.18 18.76 -9.42
C VAL A 124 -13.19 19.50 -10.75
N GLU A 125 -12.35 20.54 -10.89
CA GLU A 125 -12.17 21.27 -12.15
C GLU A 125 -11.76 20.32 -13.29
N LYS A 126 -10.73 19.49 -13.07
CA LYS A 126 -10.28 18.52 -14.08
C LYS A 126 -11.30 17.44 -14.41
N SER A 127 -12.13 17.03 -13.46
CA SER A 127 -13.22 16.08 -13.74
C SER A 127 -14.32 16.73 -14.58
N ALA A 128 -14.66 18.00 -14.32
CA ALA A 128 -15.62 18.75 -15.12
C ALA A 128 -15.13 18.92 -16.56
N ASP A 129 -13.85 19.25 -16.75
CA ASP A 129 -13.24 19.34 -18.09
C ASP A 129 -13.30 18.01 -18.84
N ARG A 130 -13.07 16.90 -18.14
CA ARG A 130 -13.14 15.56 -18.72
C ARG A 130 -14.57 15.19 -19.10
N GLU A 131 -15.53 15.49 -18.25
CA GLU A 131 -16.95 15.23 -18.49
C GLU A 131 -17.47 16.06 -19.68
N LEU A 132 -17.10 17.34 -19.75
CA LEU A 132 -17.40 18.20 -20.89
C LEU A 132 -16.77 17.63 -22.19
N SER A 133 -15.51 17.20 -22.13
CA SER A 133 -14.81 16.61 -23.28
C SER A 133 -15.46 15.32 -23.77
N VAL A 134 -15.87 14.44 -22.84
CA VAL A 134 -16.59 13.20 -23.17
C VAL A 134 -17.96 13.53 -23.77
N THR A 135 -18.66 14.52 -23.24
CA THR A 135 -19.96 14.99 -23.75
C THR A 135 -19.83 15.55 -25.17
N LEU A 136 -18.84 16.42 -25.42
CA LEU A 136 -18.55 16.97 -26.74
C LEU A 136 -18.15 15.88 -27.76
N ALA A 137 -17.35 14.91 -27.34
CA ALA A 137 -16.98 13.77 -28.18
C ALA A 137 -18.21 12.91 -28.53
N GLY A 138 -19.15 12.74 -27.59
CA GLY A 138 -20.44 12.08 -27.84
C GLY A 138 -21.30 12.81 -28.88
N ILE A 139 -21.40 14.14 -28.77
CA ILE A 139 -22.16 14.98 -29.71
C ILE A 139 -21.55 14.93 -31.13
N LEU A 140 -20.22 15.08 -31.24
CA LEU A 140 -19.52 15.10 -32.53
C LEU A 140 -19.41 13.70 -33.18
N GLY A 141 -19.39 12.65 -32.38
CA GLY A 141 -19.34 11.25 -32.83
C GLY A 141 -20.68 10.67 -33.31
N GLY A 142 -21.77 11.45 -33.26
CA GLY A 142 -23.11 11.00 -33.68
C GLY A 142 -23.75 9.96 -32.76
N GLY A 143 -23.24 9.79 -31.54
CA GLY A 143 -23.88 8.96 -30.52
C GLY A 143 -25.11 9.65 -29.94
N PRO A 144 -26.12 8.90 -29.43
CA PRO A 144 -27.24 9.53 -28.75
C PRO A 144 -26.71 10.37 -27.60
N VAL A 145 -27.01 11.66 -27.62
CA VAL A 145 -26.74 12.57 -26.51
C VAL A 145 -27.62 12.09 -25.36
N VAL A 146 -27.07 11.28 -24.47
CA VAL A 146 -27.71 11.00 -23.18
C VAL A 146 -27.56 12.27 -22.36
N GLN A 147 -28.44 13.22 -22.63
CA GLN A 147 -28.74 14.29 -21.70
C GLN A 147 -29.34 13.61 -20.47
N MET A 148 -28.52 13.33 -19.46
CA MET A 148 -29.02 13.12 -18.11
C MET A 148 -29.51 14.49 -17.62
N ILE A 149 -30.69 14.88 -18.11
CA ILE A 149 -31.51 15.87 -17.43
C ILE A 149 -31.88 15.19 -16.12
N GLU A 150 -31.33 15.67 -15.01
CA GLU A 150 -31.91 15.42 -13.69
C GLU A 150 -33.33 15.99 -13.72
N MET A 151 -34.29 15.21 -14.20
CA MET A 151 -35.70 15.49 -13.94
C MET A 151 -35.99 14.94 -12.56
N GLU A 152 -36.16 15.85 -11.60
CA GLU A 152 -37.04 15.59 -10.46
C GLU A 152 -38.38 15.10 -11.05
N ALA A 153 -38.73 13.86 -10.73
CA ALA A 153 -40.02 13.30 -11.08
C ALA A 153 -41.07 13.97 -10.17
N GLU A 154 -41.63 15.09 -10.63
CA GLU A 154 -42.92 15.54 -10.13
C GLU A 154 -44.02 14.74 -10.85
N GLU A 155 -44.62 13.79 -10.14
CA GLU A 155 -45.82 13.07 -10.62
C GLU A 155 -46.98 14.07 -10.76
N ILE A 156 -47.19 14.57 -11.97
CA ILE A 156 -48.45 15.22 -12.33
C ILE A 156 -49.48 14.10 -12.54
N THR A 157 -50.32 13.90 -11.52
CA THR A 157 -51.52 13.06 -11.62
C THR A 157 -52.62 13.87 -12.30
N ASP A 158 -52.66 13.84 -13.64
CA ASP A 158 -53.80 14.37 -14.39
C ASP A 158 -55.02 13.45 -14.25
N GLY A 159 -56.13 14.06 -13.86
CA GLY A 159 -57.30 13.41 -13.32
C GLY A 159 -58.20 12.66 -14.30
N LYS A 160 -58.80 11.60 -13.76
CA LYS A 160 -60.12 11.02 -14.05
C LYS A 160 -60.55 10.46 -12.68
N ASP A 161 -61.56 11.00 -12.00
CA ASP A 161 -62.95 10.96 -12.45
C ASP A 161 -63.74 12.18 -11.97
N ALA A 162 -64.28 12.92 -12.93
CA ALA A 162 -65.53 13.62 -12.74
C ALA A 162 -66.66 12.60 -12.99
N SER A 163 -67.26 12.08 -11.91
CA SER A 163 -68.60 11.50 -11.95
C SER A 163 -69.47 12.27 -10.96
N LEU A 164 -70.01 13.38 -11.45
CA LEU A 164 -71.30 13.90 -11.03
C LEU A 164 -72.33 13.20 -11.91
N ASP A 165 -73.20 12.40 -11.32
CA ASP A 165 -74.59 12.26 -11.80
C ASP A 165 -75.47 11.65 -10.70
N ALA A 166 -76.51 12.43 -10.37
CA ALA A 166 -77.80 12.14 -9.73
C ALA A 166 -77.86 11.62 -8.28
#